data_AF-A0A6J1KE53-F1
#
_entry.id   AF-A0A6J1KE53-F1
#
_cell.length_a   1.000
_cell.length_b   1.000
_cell.length_c   1.000
_cell.angle_alpha   90.00
_cell.angle_beta   90.00
_cell.angle_gamma   90.00
#
_symmetry.space_group_name_H-M   'P 1'
#
loop_
_entity.id
_entity.type
_entity.pdbx_description
1 polymer ?
#
loop_
_entity_poly.entity_id
_entity_poly.type
_entity_poly.pdbx_seq_one_letter_code
_entity_poly.pdbx_strand_id
1 'polypeptide(L)'
;MARGGAQKKEMVVAIDKDKGSQQALKWTIDRLLSRGQVVTLLHVKHKSSSAANATTNLNADFDHGETALYKHHHIDNHISDQFFLPFRCICTSSNITCNEVMIEGSDIPKTLTNYVSKNVVDILVMGAPTRSAAQIYKRFKSDVPSSVSKGAPDFCTVYTIGHRGKVSVRQ
;
A
#
# COMPACT_ATOMS: atom_id res chain seq x y z
N MET A 1 3.37 1.86 41.15
CA MET A 1 4.47 1.90 40.16
C MET A 1 4.11 0.94 39.02
N ALA A 2 3.69 1.46 37.87
CA ALA A 2 3.59 0.67 36.65
C ALA A 2 4.28 1.49 35.56
N ARG A 3 5.53 1.16 35.27
CA ARG A 3 6.21 1.63 34.06
C ARG A 3 5.52 0.93 32.90
N GLY A 4 4.54 1.61 32.30
CA GLY A 4 3.93 1.17 31.04
C GLY A 4 5.03 1.13 29.99
N GLY A 5 5.55 -0.06 29.70
CA GLY A 5 6.42 -0.26 28.55
C GLY A 5 5.65 0.19 27.31
N ALA A 6 6.18 1.13 26.56
CA ALA A 6 5.63 1.50 25.27
C ALA A 6 5.68 0.25 24.38
N GLN A 7 4.57 -0.47 24.27
CA GLN A 7 4.41 -1.56 23.33
C GLN A 7 4.71 -0.99 21.94
N LYS A 8 5.70 -1.57 21.25
CA LYS A 8 6.01 -1.19 19.88
C LYS A 8 4.82 -1.58 19.01
N LYS A 9 4.10 -0.59 18.49
CA LYS A 9 2.94 -0.81 17.61
C LYS A 9 3.41 -1.09 16.18
N GLU A 10 2.87 -2.12 15.56
CA GLU A 10 3.08 -2.40 14.14
C GLU A 10 2.24 -1.45 13.30
N MET A 11 2.91 -0.63 12.49
CA MET A 11 2.29 0.43 11.70
C MET A 11 2.49 0.18 10.21
N VAL A 12 1.37 0.19 9.48
CA VAL A 12 1.34 -0.03 8.04
C VAL A 12 0.62 1.12 7.35
N VAL A 13 1.20 1.61 6.26
CA VAL A 13 0.55 2.55 5.33
C VAL A 13 0.24 1.79 4.05
N ALA A 14 -1.04 1.64 3.72
CA ALA A 14 -1.43 1.09 2.42
C ALA A 14 -1.24 2.16 1.35
N ILE A 15 -0.54 1.80 0.28
CA ILE A 15 -0.17 2.73 -0.80
C ILE A 15 -0.65 2.25 -2.17
N ASP A 16 -1.00 3.22 -3.00
CA ASP A 16 -1.35 3.06 -4.41
C ASP A 16 -0.74 4.22 -5.24
N LYS A 17 -0.95 4.22 -6.55
CA LYS A 17 -0.47 5.22 -7.52
C LYS A 17 -1.28 6.52 -7.45
N ASP A 18 -1.57 7.02 -6.25
CA ASP A 18 -2.39 8.22 -6.06
C ASP A 18 -1.78 9.23 -5.07
N LYS A 19 -2.27 10.46 -5.15
CA LYS A 19 -1.87 11.55 -4.23
C LYS A 19 -2.41 11.34 -2.81
N GLY A 20 -3.44 10.51 -2.65
CA GLY A 20 -4.00 10.15 -1.34
C GLY A 20 -2.98 9.39 -0.51
N SER A 21 -2.32 8.40 -1.11
CA SER A 21 -1.29 7.57 -0.49
C SER A 21 -0.09 8.40 -0.02
N GLN A 22 0.36 9.36 -0.81
CA GLN A 22 1.46 10.25 -0.40
C GLN A 22 1.07 11.15 0.79
N GLN A 23 -0.16 11.67 0.78
CA GLN A 23 -0.68 12.45 1.91
C GLN A 23 -0.84 11.60 3.17
N ALA A 24 -1.27 10.34 3.03
CA ALA A 24 -1.40 9.41 4.13
C ALA A 24 -0.04 9.13 4.79
N LEU A 25 1.00 8.85 3.99
CA LEU A 25 2.36 8.66 4.51
C LEU A 25 2.87 9.92 5.21
N LYS A 26 2.73 11.10 4.59
CA LYS A 26 3.15 12.36 5.21
C LYS A 26 2.44 12.60 6.53
N TRP A 27 1.12 12.44 6.57
CA TRP A 27 0.35 12.60 7.80
C TRP A 27 0.79 11.61 8.89
N THR A 28 1.07 10.36 8.50
CA THR A 28 1.57 9.32 9.42
C THR A 28 2.90 9.74 10.04
N ILE A 29 3.83 10.23 9.22
CA ILE A 29 5.13 10.72 9.67
C ILE A 29 4.96 11.91 10.62
N ASP A 30 4.12 12.88 10.26
CA ASP A 30 3.94 14.12 11.01
C ASP A 30 3.22 13.91 12.36
N ARG A 31 2.40 12.86 12.49
CA ARG A 31 1.48 12.69 13.63
C ARG A 31 1.71 11.46 14.48
N LEU A 32 2.15 10.35 13.87
CA LEU A 32 2.23 9.06 14.54
C LEU A 32 3.66 8.56 14.70
N LEU A 33 4.61 9.10 13.92
CA LEU A 33 6.00 8.66 13.95
C LEU A 33 6.92 9.70 14.60
N SER A 34 7.97 9.17 15.23
CA SER A 34 9.14 9.90 15.71
C SER A 34 10.38 9.50 14.90
N ARG A 35 11.41 10.34 14.92
CA ARG A 35 12.68 10.06 14.21
C ARG A 35 13.23 8.69 14.59
N GLY A 36 13.67 7.92 13.59
CA GLY A 36 14.23 6.58 13.78
C GLY A 36 13.20 5.47 13.98
N GLN A 37 11.89 5.76 13.91
CA GLN A 37 10.87 4.72 13.83
C GLN A 37 10.77 4.12 12.42
N VAL A 38 10.19 2.92 12.37
CA VAL A 38 9.99 2.14 11.15
C VAL A 38 8.51 2.10 10.83
N VAL A 39 8.16 2.21 9.55
CA VAL A 39 6.80 2.01 9.05
C VAL A 39 6.83 1.10 7.82
N THR A 40 5.82 0.25 7.68
CA THR A 40 5.70 -0.64 6.52
C THR A 40 4.81 -0.01 5.45
N LEU A 41 5.32 0.14 4.24
CA LEU A 41 4.59 0.54 3.04
C LEU A 41 4.05 -0.70 2.34
N LEU A 42 2.73 -0.85 2.31
CA LEU A 42 2.06 -2.02 1.76
C LEU A 42 1.34 -1.68 0.46
N HIS A 43 1.74 -2.32 -0.64
CA HIS A 43 1.01 -2.28 -1.90
C HIS A 43 0.36 -3.62 -2.22
N VAL A 44 -0.85 -3.58 -2.79
CA VAL A 44 -1.54 -4.75 -3.34
C VAL A 44 -1.51 -4.69 -4.87
N LYS A 45 -0.69 -5.53 -5.49
CA LYS A 45 -0.67 -5.73 -6.95
C LYS A 45 -1.92 -6.51 -7.37
N HIS A 46 -2.79 -5.84 -8.12
CA HIS A 46 -4.02 -6.47 -8.60
C HIS A 46 -3.72 -7.56 -9.64
N LYS A 47 -4.11 -8.81 -9.36
CA LYS A 47 -4.07 -9.89 -10.36
C LYS A 47 -5.21 -9.72 -11.35
N SER A 48 -4.99 -9.00 -12.46
CA SER A 48 -5.91 -9.08 -13.59
C SER A 48 -5.79 -10.46 -14.22
N SER A 49 -6.90 -11.17 -14.44
CA SER A 49 -6.91 -12.52 -15.05
C SER A 49 -6.50 -12.54 -16.53
N SER A 50 -5.84 -11.50 -17.02
CA SER A 50 -5.45 -11.31 -18.43
C SER A 50 -4.02 -11.77 -18.72
N ALA A 51 -3.28 -12.26 -17.72
CA ALA A 51 -1.90 -12.75 -17.90
C ALA A 51 -1.81 -14.16 -18.53
N ALA A 52 -2.81 -14.56 -19.33
CA ALA A 52 -2.70 -15.70 -20.24
C ALA A 52 -2.30 -15.29 -21.67
N ASN A 53 -2.35 -14.00 -22.03
CA ASN A 53 -2.08 -13.55 -23.39
C ASN A 53 -0.98 -12.48 -23.42
N ALA A 54 0.26 -12.90 -23.17
CA ALA A 54 1.45 -12.21 -23.68
C ALA A 54 2.22 -13.16 -24.61
N THR A 55 1.49 -13.79 -25.54
CA THR A 55 2.06 -14.32 -26.78
C THR A 55 1.73 -13.37 -27.91
N THR A 56 2.67 -13.24 -28.84
CA THR A 56 2.61 -12.53 -30.13
C THR A 56 2.83 -11.01 -30.09
N ASN A 57 4.09 -10.60 -30.25
CA ASN A 57 4.56 -10.06 -31.54
C ASN A 57 6.01 -9.60 -31.42
N LEU A 58 6.96 -10.49 -31.72
CA LEU A 58 8.28 -10.14 -32.25
C LEU A 58 8.72 -11.34 -33.11
N ASN A 59 8.79 -11.15 -34.42
CA ASN A 59 9.51 -12.04 -35.32
C ASN A 59 11.00 -11.96 -34.94
N ALA A 60 11.56 -12.99 -34.35
CA ALA A 60 12.99 -13.27 -34.40
C ALA A 60 13.23 -14.74 -34.10
N ASP A 61 13.97 -15.34 -35.01
CA ASP A 61 14.36 -16.72 -35.14
C ASP A 61 15.34 -17.15 -34.03
N PHE A 62 15.23 -18.42 -33.61
CA PHE A 62 16.19 -19.27 -32.90
C PHE A 62 16.85 -18.86 -31.55
N ASP A 63 16.59 -19.74 -30.56
CA ASP A 63 17.52 -20.34 -29.57
C ASP A 63 17.76 -19.72 -28.16
N HIS A 64 17.70 -20.65 -27.20
CA HIS A 64 18.09 -20.64 -25.78
C HIS A 64 17.25 -19.91 -24.70
N GLY A 65 16.43 -20.70 -24.01
CA GLY A 65 15.43 -20.33 -22.98
C GLY A 65 15.94 -20.01 -21.58
N GLU A 66 17.07 -19.32 -21.42
CA GLU A 66 17.60 -18.92 -20.10
C GLU A 66 17.58 -17.39 -19.87
N THR A 67 17.59 -16.59 -20.94
CA THR A 67 17.68 -15.11 -20.87
C THR A 67 16.34 -14.43 -20.53
N ALA A 68 15.21 -15.11 -20.72
CA ALA A 68 13.88 -14.52 -20.51
C ALA A 68 13.55 -14.32 -19.01
N LEU A 69 14.01 -15.21 -18.13
CA LEU A 69 13.73 -15.15 -16.68
C LEU A 69 14.49 -14.00 -16.00
N TYR A 70 15.76 -13.80 -16.34
CA TYR A 70 16.54 -12.67 -15.82
C TYR A 70 15.97 -11.33 -16.29
N LYS A 71 15.49 -11.26 -17.54
CA LYS A 71 14.88 -10.04 -18.09
C LYS A 71 13.54 -9.73 -17.43
N HIS A 72 12.69 -10.73 -17.17
CA HIS A 72 11.41 -10.53 -16.48
C HIS A 72 11.63 -10.13 -15.01
N HIS A 73 12.53 -10.82 -14.30
CA HIS A 73 12.83 -10.53 -12.89
C HIS A 73 13.49 -9.15 -12.70
N HIS A 74 14.38 -8.73 -13.62
CA HIS A 74 15.00 -7.41 -13.58
C HIS A 74 14.01 -6.28 -13.90
N ILE A 75 13.05 -6.51 -14.81
CA ILE A 75 11.98 -5.56 -15.11
C ILE A 75 11.03 -5.41 -13.92
N ASP A 76 10.61 -6.52 -13.29
CA ASP A 76 9.71 -6.48 -12.14
C ASP A 76 10.32 -5.74 -10.95
N ASN A 77 11.61 -5.97 -10.65
CA ASN A 77 12.34 -5.23 -9.61
C ASN A 77 12.47 -3.73 -9.93
N HIS A 78 12.71 -3.38 -11.20
CA HIS A 78 12.78 -1.99 -11.63
C HIS A 78 11.41 -1.27 -11.59
N ILE A 79 10.32 -1.99 -11.82
CA ILE A 79 8.95 -1.45 -11.70
C ILE A 79 8.60 -1.24 -10.22
N SER A 80 8.96 -2.16 -9.33
CA SER A 80 8.78 -1.96 -7.89
C SER A 80 9.60 -0.78 -7.37
N ASP A 81 10.86 -0.66 -7.77
CA ASP A 81 11.72 0.44 -7.33
C ASP A 81 11.15 1.81 -7.71
N GLN A 82 10.66 1.95 -8.96
CA GLN A 82 10.03 3.19 -9.40
C GLN A 82 8.71 3.49 -8.68
N PHE A 83 7.95 2.48 -8.31
CA PHE A 83 6.69 2.66 -7.59
C PHE A 83 6.92 3.18 -6.16
N PHE A 84 7.91 2.63 -5.45
CA PHE A 84 8.21 3.04 -4.08
C PHE A 84 9.04 4.34 -4.00
N LEU A 85 9.73 4.74 -5.08
CA LEU A 85 10.60 5.91 -5.10
C LEU A 85 9.99 7.20 -4.51
N PRO A 86 8.75 7.61 -4.85
CA PRO A 86 8.14 8.81 -4.26
C PRO A 86 7.98 8.71 -2.75
N PHE A 87 7.68 7.51 -2.24
CA PHE A 87 7.50 7.26 -0.82
C PHE A 87 8.85 7.18 -0.08
N ARG A 88 9.87 6.54 -0.68
CA ARG A 88 11.25 6.55 -0.18
C ARG A 88 11.74 7.99 0.02
N CYS A 89 11.53 8.88 -0.95
CA CYS A 89 11.91 10.29 -0.81
C CYS A 89 11.24 10.97 0.40
N ILE A 90 9.95 10.69 0.65
CA ILE A 90 9.22 11.22 1.82
C ILE A 90 9.81 10.67 3.14
N CYS A 91 10.08 9.37 3.21
CA CYS A 91 10.65 8.72 4.39
C CYS A 91 12.07 9.24 4.70
N THR A 92 12.96 9.26 3.70
CA THR A 92 14.35 9.70 3.84
C THR A 92 14.44 11.16 4.25
N SER A 93 13.65 12.05 3.64
CA SER A 93 13.63 13.48 4.00
C SER A 93 13.14 13.74 5.44
N SER A 94 12.44 12.76 6.04
CA SER A 94 11.90 12.83 7.40
C SER A 94 12.69 11.99 8.41
N ASN A 95 13.80 11.36 8.00
CA ASN A 95 14.62 10.47 8.82
C ASN A 95 13.82 9.29 9.42
N ILE A 96 12.94 8.71 8.59
CA ILE A 96 12.09 7.55 8.88
C ILE A 96 12.54 6.37 8.02
N THR A 97 12.57 5.18 8.62
CA THR A 97 12.84 3.93 7.89
C THR A 97 11.53 3.35 7.35
N CYS A 98 11.48 3.07 6.06
CA CYS A 98 10.31 2.49 5.41
C CYS A 98 10.63 1.07 4.91
N ASN A 99 9.89 0.08 5.42
CA ASN A 99 9.93 -1.28 4.89
C ASN A 99 8.94 -1.38 3.74
N GLU A 100 9.32 -2.05 2.65
CA GLU A 100 8.49 -2.13 1.45
C GLU A 100 7.95 -3.53 1.28
N VAL A 101 6.63 -3.64 1.17
CA VAL A 101 5.94 -4.92 1.02
C VAL A 101 4.98 -4.81 -0.15
N MET A 102 5.11 -5.72 -1.10
CA MET A 102 4.21 -5.85 -2.23
C MET A 102 3.59 -7.25 -2.22
N ILE A 103 2.27 -7.30 -2.07
CA ILE A 103 1.51 -8.55 -2.09
C ILE A 103 0.58 -8.57 -3.29
N GLU A 104 0.25 -9.76 -3.78
CA GLU A 104 -0.66 -9.91 -4.91
C GLU A 104 -2.06 -10.31 -4.43
N GLY A 105 -3.10 -9.73 -5.02
CA GLY A 105 -4.49 -10.03 -4.67
C GLY A 105 -5.48 -9.65 -5.75
N SER A 106 -6.58 -10.38 -5.86
CA SER A 106 -7.70 -10.05 -6.75
C SER A 106 -8.71 -9.10 -6.10
N ASP A 107 -8.91 -9.24 -4.79
CA ASP A 107 -9.75 -8.35 -3.97
C ASP A 107 -8.85 -7.53 -3.05
N ILE A 108 -8.64 -6.25 -3.39
CA ILE A 108 -7.73 -5.36 -2.66
C ILE A 108 -8.17 -5.19 -1.20
N PRO A 109 -9.43 -4.81 -0.88
CA PRO A 109 -9.89 -4.72 0.51
C PRO A 109 -9.66 -6.00 1.31
N LYS A 110 -10.06 -7.15 0.77
CA LYS A 110 -9.91 -8.44 1.46
C LYS A 110 -8.44 -8.79 1.68
N THR A 111 -7.59 -8.49 0.71
CA THR A 111 -6.15 -8.74 0.78
C THR A 111 -5.50 -7.89 1.88
N LEU A 112 -5.87 -6.61 1.99
CA LEU A 112 -5.41 -5.72 3.06
C LEU A 112 -5.88 -6.20 4.44
N THR A 113 -7.17 -6.51 4.60
CA THR A 113 -7.72 -7.01 5.86
C THR A 113 -7.05 -8.32 6.30
N ASN A 114 -6.79 -9.23 5.36
CA ASN A 114 -6.06 -10.47 5.64
C ASN A 114 -4.63 -10.20 6.06
N TYR A 115 -3.93 -9.25 5.42
CA TYR A 115 -2.59 -8.87 5.81
C TYR A 115 -2.55 -8.30 7.24
N VAL A 116 -3.49 -7.40 7.56
CA VAL A 116 -3.63 -6.82 8.90
C VAL A 116 -3.83 -7.92 9.95
N SER A 117 -4.72 -8.86 9.67
CA SER A 117 -5.04 -9.96 10.60
C SER A 117 -3.86 -10.91 10.80
N LYS A 118 -3.15 -11.27 9.71
CA LYS A 118 -2.04 -12.21 9.75
C LYS A 118 -0.78 -11.65 10.42
N ASN A 119 -0.53 -10.36 10.25
CA ASN A 119 0.68 -9.70 10.77
C ASN A 119 0.43 -8.91 12.05
N VAL A 120 -0.79 -8.98 12.61
CA VAL A 120 -1.19 -8.27 13.84
C VAL A 120 -0.85 -6.77 13.75
N VAL A 121 -1.34 -6.14 12.67
CA VAL A 121 -1.11 -4.71 12.44
C VAL A 121 -1.97 -3.88 13.38
N ASP A 122 -1.34 -3.17 14.31
CA ASP A 122 -2.04 -2.31 15.28
C ASP A 122 -2.64 -1.06 14.63
N ILE A 123 -1.93 -0.47 13.67
CA ILE A 123 -2.33 0.77 13.02
C ILE A 123 -2.20 0.61 11.50
N LEU A 124 -3.33 0.72 10.80
CA LEU A 124 -3.37 0.80 9.35
C LEU A 124 -3.76 2.22 8.92
N VAL A 125 -2.96 2.85 8.07
CA VAL A 125 -3.25 4.17 7.48
C VAL A 125 -3.47 4.05 5.98
N MET A 126 -4.49 4.71 5.46
CA MET A 126 -4.87 4.72 4.04
C MET A 126 -5.17 6.13 3.55
N GLY A 127 -4.91 6.40 2.28
CA GLY A 127 -5.41 7.60 1.60
C GLY A 127 -6.90 7.48 1.30
N ALA A 128 -7.66 8.55 1.47
CA ALA A 128 -9.02 8.62 0.96
C ALA A 128 -8.98 8.70 -0.58
N PRO A 129 -9.92 8.05 -1.29
CA PRO A 129 -9.94 8.09 -2.74
C PRO A 129 -10.16 9.52 -3.24
N THR A 130 -9.38 9.92 -4.23
CA THR A 130 -9.58 11.18 -4.96
C THR A 130 -10.79 11.03 -5.88
N ARG A 131 -11.93 11.60 -5.47
CA ARG A 131 -13.18 11.53 -6.25
C ARG A 131 -13.11 12.55 -7.41
N SER A 132 -12.85 12.10 -8.64
CA SER A 132 -13.11 12.91 -9.84
C SER A 132 -14.62 13.09 -10.04
N ALA A 133 -15.04 14.09 -10.83
CA ALA A 133 -16.47 14.31 -11.12
C ALA A 133 -17.17 13.04 -11.64
N ALA A 134 -16.51 12.25 -12.49
CA ALA A 134 -17.02 10.96 -12.98
C ALA A 134 -17.14 9.89 -11.87
N GLN A 135 -16.28 9.91 -10.85
CA GLN A 135 -16.32 8.98 -9.72
C GLN A 135 -17.39 9.37 -8.67
N ILE A 136 -17.82 10.64 -8.66
CA ILE A 136 -18.97 11.10 -7.87
C ILE A 136 -20.27 10.49 -8.40
N TYR A 137 -20.38 10.15 -9.68
CA TYR A 137 -21.57 9.49 -10.24
C TYR A 137 -21.65 7.98 -9.93
N LYS A 138 -20.52 7.33 -9.58
CA LYS A 138 -20.47 5.90 -9.19
C LYS A 138 -20.68 5.68 -7.67
N ARG A 139 -21.60 6.42 -7.03
CA ARG A 139 -21.85 6.37 -5.56
C ARG A 139 -22.25 5.00 -5.00
N PHE A 140 -22.58 4.05 -5.85
CA PHE A 140 -23.13 2.76 -5.43
C PHE A 140 -22.08 1.69 -5.06
N LYS A 141 -20.77 1.93 -5.29
CA LYS A 141 -19.71 0.97 -4.91
C LYS A 141 -18.93 1.48 -3.69
N SER A 142 -18.83 0.63 -2.66
CA SER A 142 -17.97 0.88 -1.49
C SER A 142 -16.53 1.06 -1.95
N ASP A 143 -15.87 2.13 -1.52
CA ASP A 143 -14.46 2.36 -1.81
C ASP A 143 -13.56 1.48 -0.92
N VAL A 144 -12.29 1.35 -1.32
CA VAL A 144 -11.34 0.47 -0.62
C VAL A 144 -11.21 0.84 0.86
N PRO A 145 -11.01 2.11 1.26
CA PRO A 145 -10.91 2.46 2.67
C PRO A 145 -12.16 2.14 3.48
N SER A 146 -13.37 2.34 2.92
CA SER A 146 -14.61 1.97 3.62
C SER A 146 -14.74 0.46 3.82
N SER A 147 -14.41 -0.33 2.80
CA SER A 147 -14.47 -1.79 2.87
C SER A 147 -13.43 -2.36 3.84
N VAL A 148 -12.19 -1.85 3.79
CA VAL A 148 -11.12 -2.25 4.71
C VAL A 148 -11.46 -1.83 6.13
N SER A 149 -11.95 -0.60 6.32
CA SER A 149 -12.39 -0.13 7.63
C SER A 149 -13.40 -1.11 8.20
N LYS A 150 -14.45 -1.51 7.48
CA LYS A 150 -15.46 -2.47 7.97
C LYS A 150 -14.91 -3.88 8.23
N GLY A 151 -13.94 -4.33 7.44
CA GLY A 151 -13.38 -5.67 7.54
C GLY A 151 -12.24 -5.83 8.54
N ALA A 152 -11.62 -4.72 8.97
CA ALA A 152 -10.48 -4.75 9.87
C ALA A 152 -10.84 -5.37 11.24
N PRO A 153 -9.92 -6.15 11.84
CA PRO A 153 -10.11 -6.75 13.15
C PRO A 153 -10.09 -5.69 14.27
N ASP A 154 -10.73 -6.02 15.41
CA ASP A 154 -10.98 -5.09 16.53
C ASP A 154 -9.71 -4.53 17.20
N PHE A 155 -8.56 -5.17 17.00
CA PHE A 155 -7.28 -4.65 17.52
C PHE A 155 -6.65 -3.58 16.61
N CYS A 156 -7.09 -3.49 15.35
CA CYS A 156 -6.48 -2.63 14.35
C CYS A 156 -7.21 -1.28 14.28
N THR A 157 -6.49 -0.20 14.58
CA THR A 157 -7.00 1.15 14.35
C THR A 157 -6.76 1.54 12.89
N VAL A 158 -7.84 1.84 12.17
CA VAL A 158 -7.79 2.22 10.76
C VAL A 158 -7.96 3.72 10.59
N TYR A 159 -6.95 4.37 10.02
CA TYR A 159 -6.96 5.80 9.66
C TYR A 159 -7.18 5.96 8.16
N THR A 160 -8.13 6.82 7.78
CA THR A 160 -8.33 7.26 6.40
C THR A 160 -8.04 8.76 6.29
N ILE A 161 -7.04 9.11 5.48
CA ILE A 161 -6.53 10.47 5.33
C ILE A 161 -7.08 11.09 4.05
N GLY A 162 -8.01 12.01 4.23
CA GLY A 162 -8.63 12.80 3.18
C GLY A 162 -7.81 14.02 2.76
N HIS A 163 -8.31 14.66 1.71
CA HIS A 163 -7.77 15.90 1.19
C HIS A 163 -7.68 16.98 2.28
N ARG A 164 -6.57 17.71 2.32
CA ARG A 164 -6.25 18.74 3.33
C ARG A 164 -6.19 18.20 4.77
N GLY A 165 -5.79 16.93 4.94
CA GLY A 165 -5.55 16.35 6.26
C GLY A 165 -6.80 16.05 7.06
N LYS A 166 -7.98 15.97 6.43
CA LYS A 166 -9.19 15.44 7.09
C LYS A 166 -8.94 13.99 7.48
N VAL A 167 -9.18 13.64 8.74
CA VAL A 167 -8.93 12.29 9.26
C VAL A 167 -10.25 11.63 9.61
N SER A 168 -10.45 10.39 9.16
CA SER A 168 -11.49 9.49 9.65
C SER A 168 -10.81 8.31 10.34
N VAL A 169 -11.30 7.92 11.51
CA VAL A 169 -10.74 6.83 12.32
C VAL A 169 -11.82 5.81 12.61
N ARG A 170 -11.49 4.52 12.46
CA ARG A 170 -12.27 3.41 12.99
C ARG A 170 -11.38 2.57 13.90
N GLN A 171 -11.92 2.17 15.04
CA GLN A 171 -11.35 1.20 15.95
C GLN A 171 -12.33 0.05 16.09
#